data_AF-A0A7V1JKE6-F1
#
_entry.id   AF-A0A7V1JKE6-F1
#
_cell.length_a   1.000
_cell.length_b   1.000
_cell.length_c   1.000
_cell.angle_alpha   90.00
_cell.angle_beta   90.00
_cell.angle_gamma   90.00
#
_symmetry.space_group_name_H-M   'P 1'
#
loop_
_entity.id
_entity.type
_entity.pdbx_description
1 polymer ?
#
loop_
_entity_poly.entity_id
_entity_poly.type
_entity_poly.pdbx_seq_one_letter_code
_entity_poly.pdbx_strand_id
1 'polypeptide(L)'
;HIYTMVGGALVGLGGASYSLSIKLGWSHRHTFGIGWIALAIVIFGGWNPWRVAAGSYLFGLLKALGSILQRNPAFASVPTQVFSSAPFALMIFALILVSSEGVDRLLALLPTRLARRIDRTIRGQPPAGLGRSFVQE
;
A
#
# COMPACT_ATOMS: atom_id res chain seq x y z
N HIS A 1 -19.54 13.67 -2.25
CA HIS A 1 -20.30 12.65 -3.00
C HIS A 1 -19.53 12.08 -4.20
N ILE A 2 -18.94 12.90 -5.08
CA ILE A 2 -18.16 12.37 -6.23
C ILE A 2 -16.97 11.50 -5.77
N TYR A 3 -16.25 11.94 -4.73
CA TYR A 3 -15.08 11.21 -4.20
C TYR A 3 -15.42 9.80 -3.69
N THR A 4 -16.61 9.62 -3.09
CA THR A 4 -17.06 8.32 -2.58
C THR A 4 -17.51 7.40 -3.70
N MET A 5 -18.15 7.94 -4.75
CA MET A 5 -18.51 7.18 -5.95
C MET A 5 -17.26 6.68 -6.69
N VAL A 6 -16.29 7.57 -6.92
CA VAL A 6 -15.03 7.21 -7.58
C VAL A 6 -14.24 6.20 -6.76
N GLY A 7 -14.13 6.42 -5.44
CA GLY A 7 -13.45 5.47 -4.55
C GLY A 7 -14.11 4.09 -4.55
N GLY A 8 -15.44 4.03 -4.45
CA GLY A 8 -16.20 2.78 -4.53
C GLY A 8 -16.01 2.05 -5.87
N ALA A 9 -16.03 2.78 -6.99
CA ALA A 9 -15.80 2.21 -8.31
C ALA A 9 -14.39 1.60 -8.45
N LEU A 10 -13.36 2.28 -7.95
CA LEU A 10 -11.97 1.77 -7.97
C LEU A 10 -11.81 0.51 -7.11
N VAL A 11 -12.41 0.47 -5.92
CA VAL A 11 -12.40 -0.73 -5.05
C VAL A 11 -13.10 -1.90 -5.73
N GLY A 12 -14.25 -1.66 -6.37
CA GLY A 12 -14.98 -2.67 -7.14
C GLY A 12 -14.16 -3.24 -8.30
N LEU A 13 -13.53 -2.37 -9.09
CA LEU A 13 -12.65 -2.78 -10.19
C LEU A 13 -11.46 -3.61 -9.70
N GLY A 14 -10.87 -3.25 -8.55
CA GLY A 14 -9.78 -4.00 -7.93
C GLY A 14 -10.21 -5.42 -7.55
N GLY A 15 -11.39 -5.59 -6.95
CA GLY A 15 -11.94 -6.89 -6.58
C GLY A 15 -12.28 -7.77 -7.79
N ALA A 16 -12.87 -7.19 -8.83
CA ALA A 16 -13.15 -7.89 -10.09
C ALA A 16 -11.86 -8.37 -10.76
N SER A 17 -10.85 -7.51 -10.86
CA SER A 17 -9.54 -7.85 -11.47
C SER A 17 -8.81 -8.95 -10.70
N TYR A 18 -8.89 -8.95 -9.36
CA TYR A 18 -8.29 -9.99 -8.53
C TYR A 18 -8.89 -11.37 -8.82
N SER A 19 -10.21 -11.43 -8.97
CA SER A 19 -10.95 -12.67 -9.22
C SER A 19 -10.74 -13.20 -10.63
N LEU A 20 -10.56 -12.32 -11.61
CA LEU A 20 -10.40 -12.70 -13.02
C LEU A 20 -8.95 -13.03 -13.42
N SER A 21 -7.97 -12.30 -12.89
CA SER A 21 -6.58 -12.37 -13.39
C SER A 21 -5.57 -12.95 -12.40
N ILE A 22 -5.78 -12.80 -11.09
CA ILE A 22 -4.77 -13.20 -10.08
C ILE A 22 -5.01 -14.61 -9.58
N LYS A 23 -6.27 -14.97 -9.30
CA LYS A 23 -6.61 -16.30 -8.79
C LYS A 23 -7.86 -16.83 -9.50
N LEU A 24 -7.63 -17.36 -10.70
CA LEU A 24 -8.66 -17.90 -11.59
C LEU A 24 -9.53 -18.94 -10.85
N GLY A 25 -10.84 -18.74 -10.87
CA GLY A 25 -11.83 -19.63 -10.25
C GLY A 25 -12.13 -19.30 -8.78
N TRP A 26 -13.28 -19.78 -8.29
CA TRP A 26 -13.69 -19.62 -6.89
C TRP A 26 -13.27 -20.83 -6.06
N SER A 27 -12.74 -20.58 -4.86
CA SER A 27 -12.28 -21.60 -3.92
C SER A 27 -12.60 -21.16 -2.50
N HIS A 28 -12.92 -22.12 -1.63
CA HIS A 28 -13.14 -21.84 -0.21
C HIS A 28 -11.89 -21.16 0.38
N ARG A 29 -12.06 -20.03 1.08
CA ARG A 29 -10.98 -19.16 1.62
C ARG A 29 -10.16 -18.42 0.55
N HIS A 30 -10.81 -18.00 -0.55
CA HIS A 30 -10.16 -17.33 -1.70
C HIS A 30 -9.25 -16.13 -1.36
N THR A 31 -9.66 -15.28 -0.42
CA THR A 31 -8.96 -14.06 0.04
C THR A 31 -8.49 -14.13 1.49
N PHE A 32 -8.63 -15.30 2.13
CA PHE A 32 -8.37 -15.45 3.55
C PHE A 32 -6.91 -15.12 3.90
N GLY A 33 -6.71 -14.27 4.92
CA GLY A 33 -5.38 -13.92 5.40
C GLY A 33 -4.64 -12.84 4.61
N ILE A 34 -5.27 -12.19 3.62
CA ILE A 34 -4.66 -11.09 2.86
C ILE A 34 -5.14 -9.70 3.34
N GLY A 35 -6.31 -9.63 3.98
CA GLY A 35 -6.94 -8.36 4.39
C GLY A 35 -6.12 -7.52 5.37
N TRP A 36 -5.33 -8.16 6.24
CA TRP A 36 -4.48 -7.44 7.20
C TRP A 36 -3.40 -6.59 6.51
N ILE A 37 -2.98 -6.98 5.31
CA ILE A 37 -1.96 -6.26 4.53
C ILE A 37 -2.53 -4.94 4.01
N ALA A 38 -3.78 -4.96 3.53
CA ALA A 38 -4.48 -3.75 3.12
C ALA A 38 -4.62 -2.77 4.30
N LEU A 39 -4.98 -3.28 5.48
CA LEU A 39 -5.04 -2.47 6.71
C LEU A 39 -3.67 -1.85 7.03
N ALA A 40 -2.60 -2.65 7.00
CA ALA A 40 -1.26 -2.17 7.29
C ALA A 40 -0.82 -1.06 6.32
N ILE A 41 -1.00 -1.24 5.01
CA ILE A 41 -0.65 -0.24 3.99
C ILE A 41 -1.41 1.08 4.24
N VAL A 42 -2.69 1.00 4.59
CA VAL A 42 -3.50 2.19 4.90
C VAL A 42 -3.00 2.90 6.16
N ILE A 43 -2.66 2.16 7.22
CA ILE A 43 -2.13 2.71 8.47
C ILE A 43 -0.80 3.44 8.21
N PHE A 44 0.17 2.79 7.56
CA PHE A 44 1.47 3.41 7.27
C PHE A 44 1.39 4.47 6.18
N GLY A 45 0.34 4.47 5.36
CA GLY A 45 0.07 5.51 4.39
C GLY A 45 -0.31 6.86 5.03
N GLY A 46 -0.88 6.85 6.24
CA GLY A 46 -1.10 8.03 7.06
C GLY A 46 -1.80 9.18 6.33
N TRP A 47 -3.09 9.00 6.00
CA TRP A 47 -3.97 9.94 5.27
C TRP A 47 -3.46 10.43 3.91
N ASN A 48 -2.30 9.96 3.45
CA ASN A 48 -1.72 10.34 2.17
C ASN A 48 -1.92 9.24 1.11
N PRO A 49 -2.67 9.52 0.03
CA PRO A 49 -2.93 8.53 -1.03
C PRO A 49 -1.67 8.10 -1.79
N TRP A 50 -0.66 8.97 -1.92
CA TRP A 50 0.58 8.67 -2.62
C TRP A 50 1.43 7.64 -1.87
N ARG A 51 1.49 7.76 -0.55
CA ARG A 51 2.18 6.79 0.32
C ARG A 51 1.49 5.43 0.29
N VAL A 52 0.15 5.42 0.32
CA VAL A 52 -0.66 4.20 0.18
C VAL A 52 -0.40 3.53 -1.18
N ALA A 53 -0.38 4.30 -2.27
CA ALA A 53 -0.11 3.78 -3.61
C ALA A 53 1.32 3.21 -3.75
N ALA A 54 2.33 3.92 -3.26
CA ALA A 54 3.71 3.42 -3.27
C ALA A 54 3.86 2.10 -2.48
N GLY A 55 3.22 2.02 -1.30
CA GLY A 55 3.21 0.81 -0.49
C GLY A 55 2.52 -0.38 -1.17
N SER A 56 1.40 -0.14 -1.87
CA SER A 56 0.70 -1.20 -2.59
C SER A 56 1.48 -1.72 -3.80
N TYR A 57 2.17 -0.85 -4.55
CA TYR A 57 3.04 -1.26 -5.66
C TYR A 57 4.23 -2.09 -5.17
N LEU A 58 4.90 -1.66 -4.10
CA LEU A 58 6.01 -2.41 -3.52
C LEU A 58 5.55 -3.79 -3.04
N PHE A 59 4.36 -3.88 -2.45
CA PHE A 59 3.80 -5.16 -2.03
C PHE A 59 3.51 -6.09 -3.21
N GLY A 60 2.92 -5.56 -4.28
CA GLY A 60 2.73 -6.31 -5.53
C GLY A 60 4.05 -6.83 -6.09
N LEU A 61 5.09 -5.98 -6.10
CA LEU A 61 6.42 -6.34 -6.58
C LEU A 61 7.06 -7.44 -5.74
N LEU A 62 7.07 -7.33 -4.41
CA LEU A 62 7.62 -8.36 -3.52
C LEU A 62 6.86 -9.69 -3.65
N LYS A 63 5.54 -9.63 -3.79
CA LYS A 63 4.71 -10.83 -4.01
C LYS A 63 5.06 -11.51 -5.34
N ALA A 64 5.26 -10.73 -6.41
CA ALA A 64 5.67 -11.25 -7.70
C ALA A 64 7.09 -11.84 -7.67
N LEU A 65 8.05 -11.13 -7.07
CA LEU A 65 9.43 -11.60 -6.89
C LEU A 65 9.48 -12.90 -6.08
N GLY A 66 8.70 -12.99 -4.99
CA GLY A 66 8.56 -14.21 -4.21
C GLY A 66 8.04 -15.37 -5.06
N SER A 67 7.00 -15.13 -5.87
CA SER A 67 6.46 -16.16 -6.76
C SER A 67 7.46 -16.59 -7.86
N ILE A 68 8.30 -15.69 -8.36
CA ILE A 68 9.32 -16.01 -9.37
C ILE A 68 10.46 -16.82 -8.75
N LEU A 69 10.94 -16.43 -7.56
CA LEU A 69 11.99 -17.16 -6.85
C LEU A 69 11.55 -18.58 -6.46
N GLN A 70 10.28 -18.79 -6.06
CA GLN A 70 9.73 -20.13 -5.82
C GLN A 70 9.73 -21.03 -7.05
N ARG A 71 9.55 -20.45 -8.25
CA ARG A 71 9.52 -21.19 -9.52
C ARG A 71 10.92 -21.53 -10.03
N ASN A 72 11.97 -20.92 -9.48
CA ASN A 72 13.33 -21.15 -9.93
C ASN A 72 13.91 -22.41 -9.25
N PRO A 73 14.30 -23.46 -9.99
CA PRO A 73 14.76 -24.73 -9.43
C PRO A 73 16.03 -24.61 -8.56
N ALA A 74 16.81 -23.53 -8.70
CA ALA A 74 17.97 -23.24 -7.84
C ALA A 74 17.61 -22.98 -6.37
N PHE A 75 16.35 -22.63 -6.07
CA PHE A 75 15.87 -22.31 -4.71
C PHE A 75 14.85 -23.33 -4.16
N ALA A 76 14.80 -24.53 -4.73
CA ALA A 76 13.88 -25.60 -4.34
C ALA A 76 14.04 -26.07 -2.86
N SER A 77 15.16 -25.77 -2.21
CA SER A 77 15.42 -26.06 -0.80
C SER A 77 14.89 -25.00 0.17
N VAL A 78 14.38 -23.86 -0.32
CA VAL A 78 13.90 -22.77 0.54
C VAL A 78 12.46 -23.06 0.99
N PRO A 79 12.21 -23.23 2.30
CA PRO A 79 10.88 -23.51 2.81
C PRO A 79 9.88 -22.41 2.42
N THR A 80 8.66 -22.80 2.09
CA THR A 80 7.52 -21.90 1.80
C THR A 80 7.28 -20.87 2.91
N GLN A 81 7.70 -21.18 4.14
CA GLN A 81 7.66 -20.30 5.31
C GLN A 81 8.40 -18.96 5.09
N VAL A 82 9.49 -18.94 4.33
CA VAL A 82 10.26 -17.71 4.02
C VAL A 82 9.45 -16.78 3.11
N PHE A 83 8.59 -17.33 2.26
CA PHE A 83 7.71 -16.53 1.41
C PHE A 83 6.50 -16.00 2.18
N SER A 84 6.04 -16.72 3.21
CA SER A 84 5.05 -16.22 4.16
C SER A 84 5.57 -15.10 5.06
N SER A 85 6.88 -14.94 5.21
CA SER A 85 7.46 -13.82 5.97
C SER A 85 7.73 -12.56 5.13
N ALA A 86 7.61 -12.64 3.80
CA ALA A 86 7.75 -11.49 2.89
C ALA A 86 6.87 -10.28 3.24
N PRO A 87 5.62 -10.45 3.73
CA PRO A 87 4.82 -9.33 4.22
C PRO A 87 5.48 -8.56 5.39
N PHE A 88 6.23 -9.23 6.26
CA PHE A 88 6.96 -8.57 7.36
C PHE A 88 8.20 -7.83 6.83
N ALA A 89 8.91 -8.42 5.87
CA ALA A 89 10.02 -7.73 5.19
C ALA A 89 9.53 -6.47 4.48
N LEU A 90 8.35 -6.53 3.83
CA LEU A 90 7.68 -5.35 3.27
C LEU A 90 7.43 -4.30 4.35
N MET A 91 6.88 -4.70 5.49
CA MET A 91 6.55 -3.79 6.58
C MET A 91 7.78 -3.05 7.11
N ILE A 92 8.88 -3.78 7.29
CA ILE A 92 10.17 -3.20 7.67
C ILE A 92 10.66 -2.24 6.58
N PHE A 93 10.58 -2.62 5.30
CA PHE A 93 10.99 -1.76 4.19
C PHE A 93 10.12 -0.50 4.07
N ALA A 94 8.81 -0.64 4.25
CA ALA A 94 7.86 0.47 4.25
C ALA A 94 8.12 1.41 5.42
N LEU A 95 8.43 0.88 6.61
CA LEU A 95 8.90 1.67 7.74
C LEU A 95 10.21 2.40 7.42
N ILE A 96 11.19 1.74 6.81
CA ILE A 96 12.45 2.39 6.40
C ILE A 96 12.16 3.52 5.41
N LEU A 97 11.29 3.29 4.43
CA LEU A 97 10.96 4.30 3.41
C LEU A 97 10.22 5.50 4.03
N VAL A 98 9.27 5.24 4.92
CA VAL A 98 8.46 6.27 5.62
C VAL A 98 9.27 7.00 6.70
N SER A 99 10.12 6.30 7.43
CA SER A 99 10.97 6.83 8.50
C SER A 99 12.25 7.47 7.97
N SER A 100 12.58 7.26 6.70
CA SER A 100 13.78 7.87 6.15
C SER A 100 13.60 9.39 6.11
N GLU A 101 14.27 10.03 7.06
CA GLU A 101 14.82 11.38 6.98
C GLU A 101 15.53 11.65 5.62
N GLY A 102 15.72 10.62 4.78
CA GLY A 102 16.13 10.68 3.39
C GLY A 102 15.15 11.42 2.46
N VAL A 103 13.83 11.38 2.68
CA VAL A 103 12.90 12.20 1.88
C VAL A 103 13.09 13.68 2.21
N ASP A 104 13.29 14.01 3.50
CA ASP A 104 13.61 15.37 3.94
C ASP A 104 14.99 15.85 3.46
N ARG A 105 16.01 14.97 3.49
CA ARG A 105 17.35 15.27 2.94
C ARG A 105 17.36 15.42 1.42
N LEU A 106 16.53 14.65 0.71
CA LEU A 106 16.39 14.73 -0.75
C LEU A 106 15.53 15.93 -1.16
N LEU A 107 14.52 16.31 -0.36
CA LEU A 107 13.78 17.56 -0.49
C LEU A 107 14.64 18.79 -0.16
N ALA A 108 15.61 18.67 0.75
CA ALA A 108 16.56 19.74 1.06
C ALA A 108 17.54 20.03 -0.10
N LEU A 109 17.75 19.06 -1.00
CA LEU A 109 18.54 19.24 -2.23
C LEU A 109 17.72 19.82 -3.39
N LEU A 110 16.38 19.91 -3.26
CA LEU A 110 15.49 20.43 -4.29
C LEU A 110 15.22 21.94 -4.10
N PRO A 111 15.06 22.72 -5.19
CA PRO A 111 14.76 24.15 -5.10
C PRO A 111 13.44 24.40 -4.34
N THR A 112 13.46 25.39 -3.44
CA THR A 112 12.41 25.70 -2.44
C THR A 112 10.99 25.84 -2.98
N ARG A 113 10.81 26.12 -4.28
CA ARG A 113 9.50 26.17 -4.95
C ARG A 113 8.88 24.78 -5.16
N LEU A 114 9.68 23.77 -5.49
CA LEU A 114 9.20 22.39 -5.62
C LEU A 114 8.99 21.73 -4.26
N ALA A 115 9.91 21.95 -3.32
CA ALA A 115 9.84 21.38 -1.98
C ALA A 115 8.49 21.70 -1.28
N ARG A 116 8.01 22.96 -1.37
CA ARG A 116 6.71 23.36 -0.80
C ARG A 116 5.49 22.73 -1.48
N ARG A 117 5.56 22.42 -2.78
CA ARG A 117 4.47 21.75 -3.51
C ARG A 117 4.38 20.27 -3.14
N ILE A 118 5.54 19.62 -3.02
CA ILE A 118 5.65 18.21 -2.67
C ILE A 118 5.28 18.00 -1.19
N ASP A 119 5.71 18.89 -0.28
CA ASP A 119 5.37 18.80 1.14
C ASP A 119 3.85 18.79 1.41
N ARG A 120 3.08 19.63 0.68
CA ARG A 120 1.61 19.66 0.78
C ARG A 120 0.92 18.39 0.28
N THR A 121 1.54 17.66 -0.63
CA THR A 121 1.03 16.37 -1.11
C THR A 121 1.55 15.19 -0.29
N ILE A 122 2.67 15.37 0.44
CA ILE A 122 3.28 14.34 1.28
C ILE A 122 2.69 14.32 2.71
N ARG A 123 2.34 15.48 3.28
CA ARG A 123 1.73 15.56 4.62
C ARG A 123 0.25 15.20 4.53
N GLY A 124 -0.08 13.97 4.95
CA GLY A 124 -1.47 13.53 5.10
C GLY A 124 -2.15 14.32 6.22
N GLN A 125 -2.81 15.42 5.86
CA GLN A 125 -3.62 16.17 6.80
C GLN A 125 -4.90 15.37 7.07
N PRO A 126 -5.28 15.18 8.35
CA PRO A 126 -6.56 14.56 8.66
C PRO A 126 -7.69 15.41 8.05
N PRO A 127 -8.76 14.78 7.55
CA PRO A 127 -9.85 15.50 6.89
C PRO A 127 -10.48 16.47 7.88
N ALA A 128 -10.76 17.70 7.43
CA ALA A 128 -11.20 18.82 8.27
C ALA A 128 -12.53 18.60 9.03
N GLY A 129 -13.26 17.52 8.73
CA GLY A 129 -14.49 17.12 9.43
C GLY A 129 -14.28 16.21 10.64
N LEU A 130 -13.08 15.69 10.87
CA LEU A 130 -12.77 14.84 12.01
C LEU A 130 -12.70 15.71 13.28
N GLY A 131 -13.71 15.60 14.15
CA GLY A 131 -13.78 16.33 15.43
C GLY A 131 -14.69 17.56 15.46
N ARG A 132 -15.40 17.88 14.37
CA ARG A 132 -16.47 18.90 14.41
C ARG A 132 -17.75 18.26 14.95
N SER A 133 -18.39 18.87 15.95
CA SER A 133 -19.73 18.45 16.37
C SER A 133 -20.69 18.67 15.21
N PHE A 134 -21.48 17.64 14.87
CA PHE A 134 -22.59 17.81 13.94
C PHE A 134 -23.65 18.66 14.64
N VAL A 135 -23.66 19.96 14.36
CA VAL A 135 -24.80 20.80 14.71
C VAL A 135 -25.85 20.55 13.63
N GLN A 136 -26.87 19.77 13.99
CA GLN A 136 -28.10 19.65 13.21
C GLN A 136 -28.86 20.98 13.37
N GLU A 137 -28.92 21.76 12.29
CA GLU A 137 -29.99 22.76 12.09
C GLU A 137 -31.24 22.08 11.53
#